data_AF-A0AAV8YA85-F1
#
_entry.id   AF-A0AAV8YA85-F1
#
_cell.length_a   1.000
_cell.length_b   1.000
_cell.length_c   1.000
_cell.angle_alpha   90.00
_cell.angle_beta   90.00
_cell.angle_gamma   90.00
#
_symmetry.space_group_name_H-M   'P 1'
#
loop_
_entity.id
_entity.type
_entity.pdbx_description
1 polymer ?
#
loop_
_entity_poly.entity_id
_entity_poly.type
_entity_poly.pdbx_seq_one_letter_code
_entity_poly.pdbx_strand_id
1 'polypeptide(L)'
;MVTYETENGIAAQEQGFQKQIGNELGTAAQGSFQYTSPEGIPIAVSYIADENGFQPQGAHLPTPPPIPPAILRALEYNAAHPELDTRFA
;
A
#
# COMPACT_ATOMS: atom_id res chain seq x y z
N MET A 1 -8.98 -14.82 -8.90
CA MET A 1 -9.19 -14.52 -7.47
C MET A 1 -9.01 -15.83 -6.73
N VAL A 2 -8.10 -15.86 -5.76
CA VAL A 2 -7.87 -17.02 -4.89
C VAL A 2 -8.34 -16.63 -3.49
N THR A 3 -9.22 -17.40 -2.88
CA THR A 3 -9.65 -17.23 -1.48
C THR A 3 -9.53 -18.55 -0.77
N TYR A 4 -8.88 -18.57 0.40
CA TYR A 4 -8.86 -19.76 1.26
C TYR A 4 -9.07 -19.37 2.71
N GLU A 5 -9.90 -20.14 3.39
CA GLU A 5 -10.15 -20.08 4.83
C GLU A 5 -9.78 -21.44 5.42
N THR A 6 -8.98 -21.44 6.47
CA THR A 6 -8.64 -22.65 7.22
C THR A 6 -9.49 -22.73 8.47
N GLU A 7 -9.74 -23.94 8.98
CA GLU A 7 -10.48 -24.17 10.24
C GLU A 7 -9.87 -23.45 11.46
N ASN A 8 -8.60 -23.02 11.35
CA ASN A 8 -7.88 -22.28 12.39
C ASN A 8 -8.03 -20.75 12.27
N GLY A 9 -8.98 -20.26 11.46
CA GLY A 9 -9.27 -18.83 11.31
C GLY A 9 -8.25 -18.05 10.47
N ILE A 10 -7.40 -18.74 9.70
CA ILE A 10 -6.56 -18.10 8.70
C ILE A 10 -7.40 -17.89 7.45
N ALA A 11 -7.58 -16.63 7.06
CA ALA A 11 -8.27 -16.24 5.84
C ALA A 11 -7.28 -15.50 4.93
N ALA A 12 -7.22 -15.86 3.65
CA ALA A 12 -6.40 -15.13 2.70
C ALA A 12 -7.12 -14.99 1.36
N GLN A 13 -6.86 -13.85 0.72
CA GLN A 13 -7.36 -13.54 -0.60
C GLN A 13 -6.25 -12.93 -1.46
N GLU A 14 -6.21 -13.31 -2.74
CA GLU A 14 -5.28 -12.76 -3.72
C GLU A 14 -5.96 -12.55 -5.08
N GLN A 15 -5.63 -11.43 -5.71
CA GLN A 15 -6.02 -11.10 -7.07
C GLN A 15 -4.82 -10.56 -7.84
N GLY A 16 -4.41 -11.30 -8.88
CA GLY A 16 -3.50 -10.81 -9.91
C GLY A 16 -4.23 -9.94 -10.95
N PHE A 17 -3.56 -8.90 -11.43
CA PHE A 17 -4.01 -8.03 -12.51
C PHE A 17 -2.82 -7.51 -13.34
N GLN A 18 -3.06 -7.14 -14.59
CA GLN A 18 -2.04 -6.51 -15.42
C GLN A 18 -1.98 -5.00 -15.12
N LYS A 19 -0.77 -4.49 -14.95
CA LYS A 19 -0.49 -3.07 -14.70
C LYS A 19 0.46 -2.58 -15.80
N GLN A 20 0.20 -1.40 -16.36
CA GLN A 20 1.11 -0.81 -17.33
C GLN A 20 2.34 -0.25 -16.61
N ILE A 21 3.52 -0.73 -16.99
CA ILE A 21 4.83 -0.36 -16.49
C ILE A 21 5.56 0.38 -17.61
N GLY A 22 5.54 1.72 -17.61
CA GLY A 22 6.09 2.49 -18.73
C GLY A 22 5.41 2.13 -20.05
N ASN A 23 6.17 1.52 -20.97
CA ASN A 23 5.68 1.08 -22.29
C ASN A 23 5.33 -0.43 -22.35
N GLU A 24 5.45 -1.15 -21.24
CA GLU A 24 5.25 -2.60 -21.16
C GLU A 24 4.08 -2.96 -20.24
N LEU A 25 3.54 -4.18 -20.40
CA LEU A 25 2.55 -4.75 -19.48
C LEU A 25 3.27 -5.61 -18.44
N GLY A 26 3.19 -5.20 -17.18
CA GLY A 26 3.64 -5.99 -16.03
C GLY A 26 2.49 -6.70 -15.34
N THR A 27 2.84 -7.69 -14.51
CA THR A 27 1.90 -8.38 -13.64
C THR A 27 2.02 -7.80 -12.24
N ALA A 28 0.91 -7.35 -11.69
CA ALA A 28 0.79 -6.97 -10.29
C ALA A 28 -0.19 -7.94 -9.60
N ALA A 29 -0.05 -8.09 -8.29
CA ALA A 29 -1.00 -8.81 -7.46
C ALA A 29 -1.29 -7.99 -6.21
N GLN A 30 -2.53 -8.05 -5.75
CA GLN A 30 -2.90 -7.51 -4.45
C GLN A 30 -3.65 -8.58 -3.67
N GLY A 31 -3.49 -8.56 -2.37
CA GLY A 31 -4.12 -9.53 -1.51
C GLY A 31 -4.16 -9.08 -0.06
N SER A 32 -4.77 -9.92 0.75
CA SER A 32 -4.74 -9.77 2.19
C SER A 32 -4.78 -11.14 2.85
N PHE A 33 -4.13 -11.26 4.00
CA PHE A 33 -4.24 -12.43 4.84
C PHE A 33 -4.47 -12.03 6.30
N GLN A 34 -5.25 -12.83 6.99
CA GLN A 34 -5.60 -12.69 8.40
C GLN A 34 -5.24 -13.99 9.11
N TYR A 35 -4.66 -13.90 10.30
CA TYR A 35 -4.46 -15.04 11.18
C TYR A 35 -4.55 -14.59 12.65
N THR A 36 -4.84 -15.53 13.55
CA THR A 36 -4.78 -15.27 14.99
C THR A 36 -3.38 -15.58 15.49
N SER A 37 -2.72 -14.60 16.11
CA SER A 37 -1.41 -14.82 16.73
C SER A 37 -1.49 -15.79 17.91
N PRO A 38 -0.37 -16.39 18.35
CA PRO A 38 -0.34 -17.26 19.54
C PRO A 38 -0.85 -16.58 20.83
N GLU A 39 -0.87 -15.24 20.88
CA GLU A 39 -1.40 -14.46 21.98
C GLU A 39 -2.92 -14.18 21.87
N GLY A 40 -3.59 -14.73 20.86
CA GLY A 40 -5.03 -14.54 20.63
C GLY A 40 -5.38 -13.23 19.91
N ILE A 41 -4.39 -12.45 19.48
CA ILE A 41 -4.61 -11.17 18.80
C ILE A 41 -4.84 -11.44 17.30
N PRO A 42 -5.94 -10.96 16.70
CA PRO A 42 -6.15 -11.05 15.26
C PRO A 42 -5.16 -10.13 14.53
N ILE A 43 -4.37 -10.73 13.65
CA ILE A 43 -3.40 -10.05 12.80
C ILE A 43 -3.93 -10.05 11.37
N ALA A 44 -4.01 -8.87 10.77
CA ALA A 44 -4.37 -8.69 9.37
C ALA A 44 -3.24 -7.96 8.64
N VAL A 45 -2.89 -8.46 7.45
CA VAL A 45 -1.94 -7.88 6.51
C VAL A 45 -2.61 -7.74 5.16
N SER A 46 -2.53 -6.57 4.57
CA SER A 46 -2.82 -6.33 3.16
C SER A 46 -1.51 -6.12 2.41
N TYR A 47 -1.42 -6.51 1.15
CA TYR A 47 -0.21 -6.31 0.37
C TYR A 47 -0.50 -5.95 -1.08
N ILE A 48 0.45 -5.23 -1.66
CA ILE A 48 0.57 -5.03 -3.11
C ILE A 48 1.93 -5.59 -3.52
N ALA A 49 1.93 -6.49 -4.49
CA ALA A 49 3.10 -7.03 -5.14
C ALA A 49 3.13 -6.49 -6.57
N ASP A 50 4.05 -5.58 -6.84
CA ASP A 50 4.28 -5.08 -8.19
C ASP A 50 5.80 -5.02 -8.49
N GLU A 51 6.14 -4.35 -9.58
CA GLU A 51 7.50 -3.98 -9.99
C GLU A 51 8.39 -3.36 -8.88
N ASN A 52 7.82 -2.76 -7.83
CA ASN A 52 8.57 -2.25 -6.67
C ASN A 52 8.73 -3.30 -5.55
N GLY A 53 8.32 -4.54 -5.81
CA GLY A 53 8.37 -5.66 -4.88
C GLY A 53 7.12 -5.81 -4.03
N PHE A 54 7.25 -6.55 -2.93
CA PHE A 54 6.17 -6.85 -1.99
C PHE A 54 6.05 -5.75 -0.94
N GLN A 55 4.90 -5.09 -0.89
CA GLN A 55 4.63 -3.95 -0.03
C GLN A 55 3.51 -4.29 0.97
N PRO A 56 3.84 -4.89 2.13
CA PRO A 56 2.84 -5.26 3.13
C PRO A 56 2.44 -4.06 4.00
N GLN A 57 1.17 -4.04 4.38
CA GLN A 57 0.53 -3.03 5.21
C GLN A 57 -0.25 -3.75 6.30
N GLY A 58 -0.01 -3.40 7.55
CA GLY A 58 -0.65 -4.02 8.71
C GLY A 58 -0.31 -3.25 9.98
N ALA A 59 -1.24 -3.21 10.93
CA ALA A 59 -1.09 -2.42 12.16
C ALA A 59 0.10 -2.86 13.05
N HIS A 60 0.61 -4.07 12.83
CA HIS A 60 1.72 -4.71 13.54
C HIS A 60 3.05 -4.59 12.79
N LEU A 61 3.06 -4.02 11.58
CA LEU A 61 4.28 -3.85 10.80
C LEU A 61 5.00 -2.55 11.18
N PRO A 62 6.34 -2.52 11.09
CA PRO A 62 7.09 -1.29 11.28
C PRO A 62 6.64 -0.27 10.22
N THR A 63 6.12 0.85 10.68
CA THR A 63 5.79 1.98 9.81
C THR A 63 7.05 2.80 9.55
N PRO A 64 7.21 3.37 8.33
CA PRO A 64 8.28 4.32 8.08
C PRO A 64 8.16 5.51 9.05
N PRO A 65 9.30 6.11 9.43
CA PRO A 65 9.28 7.25 10.34
C PRO A 65 8.40 8.38 9.79
N PRO A 66 7.76 9.18 10.66
CA PRO A 66 6.89 10.27 10.23
C PRO A 66 7.65 11.26 9.34
N ILE A 67 6.92 11.87 8.40
CA ILE A 67 7.47 12.89 7.51
C ILE A 67 8.08 14.03 8.34
N PRO A 68 9.33 14.46 8.05
CA PRO A 68 9.94 15.56 8.78
C PRO A 68 9.10 16.85 8.73
N PRO A 69 8.99 17.63 9.83
CA PRO A 69 8.15 18.83 9.88
C PRO A 69 8.47 19.89 8.82
N ALA A 70 9.72 19.94 8.35
CA ALA A 70 10.13 20.86 7.29
C ALA A 70 9.50 20.51 5.94
N ILE A 71 9.33 19.22 5.62
CA ILE A 71 8.69 18.76 4.39
C ILE A 71 7.20 19.03 4.44
N LEU A 72 6.55 18.79 5.60
CA LEU A 72 5.14 19.15 5.79
C LEU A 72 4.91 20.65 5.57
N ARG A 73 5.74 21.51 6.19
CA ARG A 73 5.66 22.96 5.98
C ARG A 73 5.87 23.37 4.52
N ALA A 74 6.77 22.70 3.80
CA ALA A 74 6.99 22.97 2.38
C ALA A 74 5.77 22.58 1.53
N LEU A 75 5.14 21.43 1.81
CA LEU A 75 3.92 21.00 1.11
C LEU A 75 2.74 21.96 1.39
N GLU A 76 2.56 22.38 2.64
CA GLU A 76 1.54 23.37 3.02
C GLU A 76 1.79 24.72 2.34
N TYR A 77 3.05 25.17 2.29
CA TYR A 77 3.42 26.40 1.62
C TYR A 77 3.12 26.33 0.12
N ASN A 78 3.49 25.23 -0.56
CA ASN A 78 3.20 25.05 -1.98
C ASN A 78 1.68 24.97 -2.25
N ALA A 79 0.92 24.30 -1.38
CA ALA A 79 -0.54 24.23 -1.50
C ALA A 79 -1.21 25.61 -1.29
N ALA A 80 -0.67 26.43 -0.38
CA ALA A 80 -1.17 27.78 -0.11
C ALA A 80 -0.69 28.83 -1.14
N HIS A 81 0.37 28.54 -1.88
CA HIS A 81 0.93 29.40 -2.93
C HIS A 81 0.96 28.62 -4.26
N PRO A 82 -0.22 28.31 -4.83
CA PRO A 82 -0.26 27.75 -6.17
C PRO A 82 0.42 28.74 -7.11
N GLU A 83 1.48 28.29 -7.76
CA GLU A 83 2.07 29.04 -8.86
C GLU A 83 0.98 29.29 -9.90
N LEU A 84 0.67 30.57 -10.15
CA LEU A 84 -0.16 30.94 -11.29
C LEU A 84 0.54 30.38 -12.53
N ASP A 85 -0.03 29.36 -13.16
CA ASP A 85 0.41 28.91 -14.46
C ASP A 85 0.18 30.06 -15.45
N THR A 86 1.17 30.93 -15.59
CA THR A 86 1.20 32.01 -16.57
C THR A 86 1.59 31.49 -17.95
N ARG A 87 1.43 30.20 -18.25
CA ARG A 87 1.79 29.60 -19.54
C ARG A 87 0.66 29.67 -20.58
N PHE A 88 -0.48 30.24 -20.21
CA PHE A 88 -1.63 30.47 -21.10
C PHE A 88 -2.06 31.94 -21.23
N ALA A 89 -1.20 32.92 -20.89
CA ALA A 89 -1.47 34.34 -21.09
C ALA A 89 -0.82 34.89 -22.37
#